data_AF-A0A845HQ60-F1
#
_entry.id   AF-A0A845HQ60-F1
#
_cell.length_a   1.000
_cell.length_b   1.000
_cell.length_c   1.000
_cell.angle_alpha   90.00
_cell.angle_beta   90.00
_cell.angle_gamma   90.00
#
_symmetry.space_group_name_H-M   'P 1'
#
loop_
_entity.id
_entity.type
_entity.pdbx_description
1 polymer ?
#
loop_
_entity_poly.entity_id
_entity_poly.type
_entity_poly.pdbx_seq_one_letter_code
_entity_poly.pdbx_strand_id
1 'polypeptide(L)' 'MSQLLVRDLDDEIVDSLKRLAAANGRSAEAEHREILRAHLAKRPKKRSFKEVLAAMPDFGDDELFDLR' A
#
# COMPACT_ATOMS: atom_id res chain seq x y z
N MET A 1 15.05 -13.48 10.04
CA MET A 1 14.44 -13.95 8.78
C MET A 1 13.02 -14.38 9.10
N SER A 2 12.02 -13.65 8.61
CA SER A 2 10.62 -13.99 8.84
C SER A 2 10.11 -14.76 7.62
N GLN A 3 9.56 -15.95 7.83
CA GLN A 3 9.02 -16.77 6.74
C GLN A 3 7.50 -16.80 6.87
N LEU A 4 6.80 -16.54 5.75
CA LEU A 4 5.35 -16.59 5.66
C LEU A 4 4.98 -17.84 4.87
N LEU A 5 4.31 -18.79 5.51
CA LEU A 5 3.79 -19.99 4.87
C LEU A 5 2.28 -19.82 4.68
N VAL A 6 1.86 -19.64 3.44
CA VAL A 6 0.43 -19.64 3.08
C VAL A 6 0.05 -21.06 2.68
N ARG A 7 -0.98 -21.61 3.32
CA ARG A 7 -1.54 -22.92 3.02
C ARG A 7 -2.95 -22.75 2.51
N ASP A 8 -3.45 -23.76 1.81
CA ASP A 8 -4.83 -23.81 1.31
C ASP A 8 -5.16 -22.65 0.35
N LEU A 9 -4.30 -22.49 -0.68
CA LEU A 9 -4.51 -21.54 -1.76
C LEU A 9 -5.19 -22.24 -2.93
N ASP A 10 -6.19 -21.58 -3.52
CA ASP A 10 -6.79 -22.03 -4.76
C ASP A 10 -5.74 -22.17 -5.87
N ASP A 11 -5.84 -23.26 -6.63
CA ASP A 11 -4.92 -23.57 -7.71
C ASP A 11 -4.89 -22.46 -8.78
N GLU A 12 -6.02 -21.77 -9.00
CA GLU A 12 -6.12 -20.62 -9.91
C GLU A 12 -5.24 -19.45 -9.47
N ILE A 13 -5.14 -19.21 -8.16
CA ILE A 13 -4.29 -18.15 -7.59
C ILE A 13 -2.82 -18.53 -7.78
N VAL A 14 -2.47 -19.79 -7.52
CA VAL A 14 -1.11 -20.30 -7.69
C VAL A 14 -0.66 -20.23 -9.15
N ASP A 15 -1.53 -20.59 -10.09
CA ASP A 15 -1.23 -20.51 -11.53
C ASP A 15 -1.07 -19.06 -11.99
N SER A 16 -1.99 -18.18 -11.57
CA SER A 16 -1.90 -16.74 -11.86
C SER A 16 -0.61 -16.12 -11.32
N LEU A 17 -0.21 -16.48 -10.09
CA LEU A 17 1.04 -16.01 -9.49
C LEU A 17 2.28 -16.50 -10.26
N LYS A 18 2.28 -17.76 -10.72
CA LYS A 18 3.36 -18.31 -11.55
C LYS A 18 3.48 -17.59 -12.89
N ARG A 19 2.35 -17.33 -13.56
CA ARG A 19 2.33 -16.56 -14.82
C ARG A 19 2.86 -15.15 -14.63
N LEU A 20 2.44 -14.46 -13.57
CA LEU A 20 2.94 -13.13 -13.20
C LEU A 20 4.45 -13.14 -12.92
N ALA A 21 4.92 -14.13 -12.15
CA ALA A 21 6.32 -14.28 -11.84
C ALA A 21 7.16 -14.52 -13.11
N ALA A 22 6.70 -15.38 -14.01
CA ALA A 22 7.35 -15.62 -15.30
C ALA A 22 7.38 -14.36 -16.18
N ALA A 23 6.29 -13.61 -16.25
CA ALA A 23 6.21 -12.36 -17.01
C ALA A 23 7.16 -11.28 -16.45
N ASN A 24 7.32 -11.23 -15.14
CA ASN A 24 8.22 -10.30 -14.46
C ASN A 24 9.69 -10.79 -14.37
N GLY A 25 10.00 -12.00 -14.87
CA GLY A 25 11.34 -12.58 -14.77
C GLY A 25 11.78 -12.88 -13.34
N ARG A 26 10.82 -13.15 -12.44
CA ARG A 26 11.04 -13.39 -11.00
C ARG A 26 10.63 -14.80 -10.61
N SER A 27 11.15 -15.28 -9.49
CA SER A 27 10.60 -16.50 -8.86
C SER A 27 9.22 -16.20 -8.27
N ALA A 28 8.37 -17.23 -8.14
CA ALA A 28 7.05 -17.09 -7.52
C ALA A 28 7.11 -16.48 -6.11
N GLU A 29 8.14 -16.82 -5.34
CA GLU A 29 8.38 -16.23 -4.02
C GLU A 29 8.74 -14.73 -4.11
N ALA A 30 9.59 -14.35 -5.08
CA ALA A 30 9.97 -12.96 -5.26
C ALA A 30 8.79 -12.10 -5.72
N GLU A 31 7.96 -12.60 -6.62
CA GLU A 31 6.71 -11.95 -7.05
C GLU A 31 5.74 -11.81 -5.87
N HIS A 32 5.57 -12.87 -5.07
CA HIS A 32 4.76 -12.84 -3.87
C HIS A 32 5.22 -11.76 -2.88
N ARG A 33 6.53 -11.65 -2.63
CA ARG A 33 7.09 -10.59 -1.78
C ARG A 33 6.84 -9.20 -2.34
N GLU A 34 6.89 -9.04 -3.65
CA GLU A 34 6.64 -7.74 -4.29
C GLU A 34 5.16 -7.34 -4.20
N ILE A 35 4.23 -8.28 -4.40
CA ILE A 35 2.79 -8.04 -4.20
C ILE A 35 2.51 -7.61 -2.75
N LEU A 36 3.11 -8.31 -1.78
CA LEU A 36 3.01 -7.96 -0.36
C LEU A 36 3.60 -6.58 -0.08
N ARG A 37 4.75 -6.22 -0.65
CA ARG A 37 5.30 -4.87 -0.53
C ARG A 37 4.40 -3.83 -1.16
N ALA A 38 3.91 -4.08 -2.37
CA ALA A 38 3.08 -3.13 -3.09
C ALA A 38 1.78 -2.81 -2.33
N HIS A 39 1.19 -3.79 -1.64
CA HIS A 39 -0.05 -3.59 -0.90
C HIS A 39 0.17 -3.15 0.56
N LEU A 40 1.15 -3.74 1.26
CA LEU A 40 1.35 -3.49 2.70
C LEU A 40 2.34 -2.34 2.98
N ALA A 41 3.34 -2.13 2.12
CA ALA A 41 4.33 -1.08 2.31
C ALA A 41 3.90 0.26 1.69
N LYS A 42 3.00 0.27 0.68
CA LYS A 42 2.35 1.51 0.17
C LYS A 42 1.23 1.99 1.09
N ARG A 43 1.43 1.97 2.40
CA ARG A 43 0.63 2.87 3.24
C ARG A 43 1.12 4.29 2.96
N PRO A 44 0.23 5.24 2.59
CA PRO A 44 0.65 6.64 2.54
C PRO A 44 1.29 6.96 3.88
N LYS A 45 2.46 7.62 3.84
CA LYS A 45 3.18 8.03 5.05
C LYS A 45 2.14 8.67 5.97
N LYS A 46 1.91 8.07 7.14
CA LYS A 46 0.94 8.62 8.10
C LYS A 46 1.39 10.04 8.39
N ARG A 47 0.70 11.01 7.81
CA ARG A 47 0.89 12.42 8.15
C ARG A 47 0.21 12.60 9.49
N SER A 48 0.93 13.13 10.46
CA SER A 48 0.32 13.62 11.68
C SER A 48 -0.73 14.67 11.34
N PHE A 49 -1.73 14.79 12.20
CA PHE A 49 -2.75 15.83 12.06
C PHE A 49 -2.11 17.23 11.90
N LYS A 50 -1.02 17.48 12.64
CA LYS A 50 -0.21 18.70 12.54
C LYS A 50 0.42 18.92 11.16
N GLU A 51 0.98 17.88 10.53
CA GLU A 51 1.56 17.98 9.18
C GLU A 51 0.50 18.25 8.12
N VAL A 52 -0.73 17.75 8.31
CA VAL A 52 -1.85 18.04 7.42
C VAL A 52 -2.28 19.49 7.55
N LEU A 53 -2.43 20.00 8.78
CA LEU A 53 -2.77 21.40 9.03
C LEU A 53 -1.70 22.37 8.50
N ALA A 54 -0.42 22.06 8.68
CA ALA A 54 0.68 22.91 8.21
C ALA A 54 0.81 22.94 6.67
N ALA A 55 0.29 21.92 5.98
CA ALA A 55 0.28 21.86 4.52
C ALA A 55 -1.03 22.41 3.91
N MET A 56 -1.98 22.83 4.75
CA MET A 56 -3.22 23.43 4.29
C MET A 56 -2.91 24.82 3.71
N PRO A 57 -3.44 25.15 2.51
CA PRO A 57 -3.28 26.49 1.96
C PRO A 57 -3.83 27.52 2.95
N ASP A 58 -3.13 28.63 3.10
CA ASP A 58 -3.65 29.77 3.85
C ASP A 58 -4.79 30.40 3.02
N PHE A 59 -6.02 30.26 3.49
CA PHE A 59 -7.21 30.77 2.83
C PHE A 59 -7.60 32.18 3.32
N GLY A 60 -6.77 32.81 4.16
CA GLY A 60 -7.05 34.12 4.72
C GLY A 60 -8.06 34.04 5.88
N ASP A 61 -8.80 35.13 6.07
CA ASP A 61 -9.62 35.42 7.25
C ASP A 61 -10.41 34.24 7.81
N ASP A 62 -10.42 34.16 9.15
CA ASP A 62 -11.12 33.14 9.93
C ASP A 62 -12.66 33.25 9.84
N GLU A 63 -13.20 34.15 9.00
CA GLU A 63 -14.64 34.31 8.76
C GLU A 63 -15.34 32.99 8.35
N LEU A 64 -14.59 32.06 7.76
CA LEU A 64 -15.07 30.70 7.44
C LEU A 64 -15.46 29.88 8.68
N PHE A 65 -14.93 30.21 9.86
CA PHE A 65 -15.19 29.54 11.14
C PHE A 65 -16.26 30.24 11.99
N ASP A 66 -16.66 31.46 11.61
CA ASP A 66 -17.62 32.30 12.34
C ASP A 66 -19.09 32.13 11.87
N LEU A 67 -19.36 31.14 11.01
CA LEU A 67 -20.72 30.76 10.63
C LEU A 67 -21.45 30.10 11.81
N ARG A 68 -22.21 30.93 12.55
CA ARG A 68 -23.07 30.54 13.67
C ARG A 68 -24.42 29.97 13.22
#